data_AF-A0A4R8QA57-F1
#
_entry.id   AF-A0A4R8QA57-F1
#
_cell.length_a   1.000
_cell.length_b   1.000
_cell.length_c   1.000
_cell.angle_alpha   90.00
_cell.angle_beta   90.00
_cell.angle_gamma   90.00
#
_symmetry.space_group_name_H-M   'P 1'
#
loop_
_entity.id
_entity.type
_entity.pdbx_description
1 polymer ?
#
loop_
_entity_poly.entity_id
_entity_poly.type
_entity_poly.pdbx_seq_one_letter_code
_entity_poly.pdbx_strand_id
1 'polypeptide(L)'
;MQLTLATVTALFGAAALAAPAPQAEPLPNENVKIADFAVRKGLNGTITNVYFSLTGNNATDLPCAGANPAFPSDVINCVNSDSKYRFTLRKGTKTDYALRIFHELSIAAGFWGEGDVPSYCHTGGLGQITCNQVGGPIVINIDATGPPINP
;
A
#
# COMPACT_ATOMS: atom_id res chain seq x y z
N MET A 1 74.20 -48.66 -2.07
CA MET A 1 73.52 -47.35 -2.06
C MET A 1 72.07 -47.58 -2.44
N GLN A 2 71.15 -47.39 -1.50
CA GLN A 2 69.70 -47.45 -1.73
C GLN A 2 69.21 -46.00 -1.91
N LEU A 3 68.47 -45.73 -2.98
CA LEU A 3 67.75 -44.46 -3.17
C LEU A 3 66.25 -44.72 -3.00
N THR A 4 65.68 -44.15 -1.95
CA THR A 4 64.25 -44.10 -1.68
C THR A 4 63.62 -42.93 -2.43
N LEU A 5 62.70 -43.20 -3.36
CA LEU A 5 61.87 -42.18 -4.01
C LEU A 5 60.60 -41.94 -3.19
N ALA A 6 60.39 -40.72 -2.74
CA ALA A 6 59.15 -40.27 -2.12
C ALA A 6 58.26 -39.59 -3.18
N THR A 7 57.14 -40.23 -3.53
CA THR A 7 56.10 -39.66 -4.38
C THR A 7 55.18 -38.75 -3.58
N VAL A 8 55.17 -37.45 -3.91
CA VAL A 8 54.25 -36.45 -3.34
C VAL A 8 53.06 -36.30 -4.27
N THR A 9 51.90 -36.83 -3.89
CA THR A 9 50.63 -36.62 -4.59
C THR A 9 50.02 -35.29 -4.16
N ALA A 10 50.08 -34.29 -5.04
CA ALA A 10 49.38 -33.01 -4.85
C ALA A 10 47.88 -33.20 -5.10
N LEU A 11 47.07 -33.12 -4.04
CA LEU A 11 45.61 -33.17 -4.12
C LEU A 11 45.10 -31.78 -4.52
N PHE A 12 44.77 -31.59 -5.80
CA PHE A 12 44.12 -30.37 -6.27
C PHE A 12 42.66 -30.37 -5.83
N GLY A 13 42.38 -29.74 -4.68
CA GLY A 13 41.03 -29.45 -4.24
C GLY A 13 40.40 -28.39 -5.15
N ALA A 14 39.48 -28.80 -6.03
CA ALA A 14 38.65 -27.89 -6.78
C ALA A 14 37.63 -27.22 -5.82
N ALA A 15 37.95 -26.02 -5.34
CA ALA A 15 36.96 -25.18 -4.69
C ALA A 15 36.00 -24.67 -5.76
N ALA A 16 34.81 -25.28 -5.84
CA ALA A 16 33.71 -24.72 -6.62
C ALA A 16 33.28 -23.41 -5.95
N LEU A 17 33.72 -22.28 -6.50
CA LEU A 17 33.19 -20.98 -6.13
C LEU A 17 31.73 -20.94 -6.59
N ALA A 18 30.80 -21.17 -5.66
CA ALA A 18 29.40 -20.95 -5.92
C ALA A 18 29.22 -19.46 -6.26
N ALA A 19 28.89 -19.17 -7.52
CA ALA A 19 28.49 -17.83 -7.92
C ALA A 19 27.24 -17.43 -7.12
N PRO A 20 27.15 -16.20 -6.61
CA PRO A 20 25.94 -15.72 -5.97
C PRO A 20 24.77 -15.91 -6.93
N ALA A 21 23.71 -16.59 -6.48
CA ALA A 21 22.48 -16.65 -7.27
C ALA A 21 22.00 -15.22 -7.53
N PRO A 22 21.52 -14.89 -8.75
CA PRO A 22 20.93 -13.58 -9.02
C PRO A 22 19.85 -13.31 -7.98
N GLN A 23 20.08 -12.30 -7.14
CA GLN A 23 19.06 -11.82 -6.23
C GLN A 23 18.04 -11.08 -7.09
N ALA A 24 16.77 -11.47 -7.00
CA ALA A 24 15.72 -10.72 -7.65
C ALA A 24 15.75 -9.30 -7.09
N GLU A 25 15.87 -8.30 -7.98
CA GLU A 25 15.75 -6.90 -7.59
C GLU A 25 14.39 -6.69 -6.91
N PRO A 26 14.33 -5.94 -5.79
CA PRO A 26 13.06 -5.59 -5.15
C PRO A 26 12.11 -4.95 -6.17
N LEU A 27 10.85 -5.36 -6.17
CA LEU A 27 9.84 -4.72 -7.01
C LEU A 27 9.76 -3.22 -6.65
N PRO A 28 9.61 -2.33 -7.67
CA PRO A 28 9.38 -0.92 -7.44
C PRO A 28 8.17 -0.73 -6.51
N ASN A 29 8.32 0.17 -5.54
CA ASN A 29 7.31 0.47 -4.55
C ASN A 29 7.29 1.96 -4.21
N GLU A 30 6.22 2.36 -3.51
CA GLU A 30 6.01 3.71 -3.03
C GLU A 30 5.35 3.70 -1.66
N ASN A 31 5.90 4.51 -0.75
CA ASN A 31 5.28 4.76 0.54
C ASN A 31 4.29 5.92 0.43
N VAL A 32 3.00 5.62 0.56
CA VAL A 32 1.94 6.62 0.57
C VAL A 32 1.52 6.93 2.00
N LYS A 33 1.70 8.17 2.43
CA LYS A 33 1.24 8.65 3.73
C LYS A 33 -0.23 9.09 3.63
N ILE A 34 -1.05 8.57 4.54
CA ILE A 34 -2.46 8.93 4.70
C ILE A 34 -2.64 9.70 6.01
N ALA A 35 -3.16 10.91 5.91
CA ALA A 35 -3.46 11.79 7.04
C ALA A 35 -4.91 12.27 7.00
N ASP A 36 -5.40 12.74 8.15
CA ASP A 36 -6.71 13.38 8.31
C ASP A 36 -7.88 12.58 7.73
N PHE A 37 -7.80 11.25 7.80
CA PHE A 37 -8.87 10.39 7.30
C PHE A 37 -10.15 10.57 8.11
N ALA A 38 -11.27 10.72 7.40
CA ALA A 38 -12.59 10.84 8.00
C ALA A 38 -13.65 10.13 7.15
N VAL A 39 -14.60 9.48 7.82
CA VAL A 39 -15.82 8.91 7.23
C VAL A 39 -17.03 9.47 7.95
N ARG A 40 -17.99 10.02 7.18
CA ARG A 40 -19.29 10.44 7.71
C ARG A 40 -20.36 9.43 7.32
N LYS A 41 -21.23 9.11 8.27
CA LYS A 41 -22.40 8.27 8.09
C LYS A 41 -23.68 9.08 8.32
N GLY A 42 -24.66 8.84 7.46
CA GLY A 42 -26.02 9.33 7.63
C GLY A 42 -26.76 8.61 8.76
N LEU A 43 -28.00 9.05 9.00
CA LEU A 43 -28.90 8.51 10.04
C LEU A 43 -29.19 7.01 9.88
N ASN A 44 -29.16 6.51 8.66
CA ASN A 44 -29.36 5.10 8.29
C ASN A 44 -28.05 4.29 8.28
N GLY A 45 -26.94 4.88 8.72
CA GLY A 45 -25.62 4.23 8.73
C GLY A 45 -24.90 4.19 7.38
N THR A 46 -25.50 4.70 6.29
CA THR A 46 -24.83 4.75 4.97
C THR A 46 -23.72 5.79 4.97
N ILE A 47 -22.62 5.49 4.28
CA ILE A 47 -21.50 6.43 4.15
C ILE A 47 -21.93 7.58 3.23
N THR A 48 -21.93 8.80 3.75
CA THR A 48 -22.27 10.01 3.00
C THR A 48 -21.02 10.72 2.48
N ASN A 49 -19.90 10.57 3.19
CA ASN A 49 -18.64 11.17 2.78
C ASN A 49 -17.45 10.35 3.29
N VAL A 50 -16.38 10.34 2.50
CA VAL A 50 -15.04 9.94 2.90
C VAL A 50 -14.07 11.03 2.48
N TYR A 51 -13.08 11.30 3.31
CA TYR A 51 -12.03 12.29 3.07
C TYR A 51 -10.71 11.81 3.68
N PHE A 52 -9.59 12.17 3.05
CA PHE A 52 -8.24 12.11 3.64
C PHE A 52 -7.27 12.96 2.80
N SER A 53 -6.09 13.21 3.36
CA SER A 53 -4.95 13.79 2.67
C SER A 53 -3.93 12.72 2.31
N LEU A 54 -3.45 12.71 1.06
CA LEU A 54 -2.49 11.76 0.52
C LEU A 54 -1.17 12.47 0.20
N THR A 55 -0.05 11.94 0.73
CA THR A 55 1.30 12.29 0.26
C THR A 55 1.98 11.06 -0.29
N GLY A 56 2.45 11.14 -1.53
CA GLY A 56 3.20 10.11 -2.22
C GLY A 56 4.34 10.72 -3.03
N ASN A 57 4.91 9.97 -3.97
CA ASN A 57 6.02 10.43 -4.80
C ASN A 57 5.63 11.61 -5.71
N ASN A 58 4.39 11.66 -6.18
CA ASN A 58 3.90 12.65 -7.15
C ASN A 58 2.80 13.57 -6.58
N ALA A 59 2.65 13.61 -5.26
CA ALA A 59 1.63 14.40 -4.58
C ALA A 59 2.05 14.75 -3.15
N THR A 60 1.85 16.01 -2.75
CA THR A 60 2.01 16.44 -1.37
C THR A 60 0.67 16.94 -0.85
N ASP A 61 0.21 16.36 0.25
CA ASP A 61 -1.06 16.67 0.91
C ASP A 61 -2.25 16.80 -0.06
N LEU A 62 -2.31 15.89 -1.04
CA LEU A 62 -3.37 15.85 -2.06
C LEU A 62 -4.70 15.47 -1.39
N PRO A 63 -5.74 16.30 -1.50
CA PRO A 63 -7.06 15.94 -0.98
C PRO A 63 -7.70 14.82 -1.80
N CYS A 64 -8.10 13.76 -1.11
CA CYS A 64 -8.87 12.65 -1.68
C CYS A 64 -10.24 12.61 -1.00
N ALA A 65 -11.31 12.69 -1.78
CA ALA A 65 -12.67 12.75 -1.23
C ALA A 65 -13.66 11.98 -2.11
N GLY A 66 -14.70 11.42 -1.47
CA GLY A 66 -15.81 10.74 -2.15
C GLY A 66 -17.15 11.10 -1.51
N ALA A 67 -18.15 11.38 -2.34
CA ALA A 67 -19.51 11.68 -1.89
C ALA A 67 -20.42 10.46 -2.12
N ASN A 68 -21.17 10.09 -1.09
CA ASN A 68 -22.09 8.94 -1.06
C ASN A 68 -21.50 7.65 -1.66
N PRO A 69 -20.25 7.24 -1.31
CA PRO A 69 -19.69 6.01 -1.85
C PRO A 69 -20.45 4.79 -1.34
N ALA A 70 -20.53 3.75 -2.18
CA ALA A 70 -20.86 2.41 -1.69
C ALA A 70 -19.81 1.95 -0.66
N PHE A 71 -20.13 0.92 0.13
CA PHE A 71 -19.19 0.31 1.06
C PHE A 71 -19.23 -1.21 0.97
N PRO A 72 -18.24 -1.87 0.35
CA PRO A 72 -17.04 -1.28 -0.25
C PRO A 72 -17.34 -0.37 -1.46
N SER A 73 -16.46 0.60 -1.73
CA SER A 73 -16.67 1.54 -2.83
C SER A 73 -16.08 1.04 -4.16
N ASP A 74 -16.60 1.59 -5.25
CA ASP A 74 -15.89 1.63 -6.54
C ASP A 74 -14.65 2.53 -6.45
N VAL A 75 -13.82 2.52 -7.49
CA VAL A 75 -12.61 3.35 -7.58
C VAL A 75 -13.00 4.83 -7.70
N ILE A 76 -12.47 5.65 -6.80
CA ILE A 76 -12.70 7.09 -6.71
C ILE A 76 -11.38 7.81 -7.01
N ASN A 77 -11.43 8.80 -7.91
CA ASN A 77 -10.27 9.65 -8.20
C ASN A 77 -10.08 10.67 -7.07
N CYS A 78 -8.83 10.91 -6.66
CA CYS A 78 -8.52 12.02 -5.75
C CYS A 78 -8.78 13.38 -6.43
N VAL A 79 -9.00 14.43 -5.62
CA VAL A 79 -9.50 15.74 -6.08
C VAL A 79 -8.37 16.53 -6.74
N ASN A 80 -8.07 16.21 -8.01
CA ASN A 80 -7.37 17.03 -9.00
C ASN A 80 -7.45 16.26 -10.34
N SER A 81 -7.79 16.91 -11.46
CA SER A 81 -7.84 16.26 -12.78
C SER A 81 -6.50 15.70 -13.23
N ASP A 82 -5.40 16.23 -12.70
CA ASP A 82 -4.05 15.86 -13.10
C ASP A 82 -3.47 14.76 -12.20
N SER A 83 -4.11 14.47 -11.06
CA SER A 83 -3.64 13.42 -10.17
C SER A 83 -3.92 12.04 -10.73
N LYS A 84 -2.89 11.20 -10.69
CA LYS A 84 -2.97 9.77 -11.04
C LYS A 84 -3.25 8.87 -9.85
N TYR A 85 -3.51 9.46 -8.67
CA TYR A 85 -3.91 8.73 -7.48
C TYR A 85 -5.43 8.51 -7.44
N ARG A 86 -5.80 7.29 -7.08
CA ARG A 86 -7.18 6.85 -6.89
C ARG A 86 -7.28 5.98 -5.65
N PHE A 87 -8.48 5.79 -5.14
CA PHE A 87 -8.69 4.95 -3.96
C PHE A 87 -10.01 4.19 -4.01
N THR A 88 -10.13 3.16 -3.18
CA THR A 88 -11.43 2.61 -2.75
C THR A 88 -11.49 2.60 -1.23
N LEU A 89 -12.70 2.76 -0.70
CA LEU A 89 -13.00 2.60 0.71
C LEU A 89 -13.45 1.16 0.97
N ARG A 90 -12.74 0.46 1.86
CA ARG A 90 -12.90 -0.97 2.14
C ARG A 90 -13.16 -1.20 3.62
N LYS A 91 -13.66 -2.39 3.96
CA LYS A 91 -13.65 -2.85 5.35
C LYS A 91 -12.22 -3.24 5.74
N GLY A 92 -11.76 -2.76 6.89
CA GLY A 92 -10.44 -3.14 7.41
C GLY A 92 -10.39 -4.57 7.94
N THR A 93 -9.18 -5.09 8.08
CA THR A 93 -8.93 -6.44 8.62
C THR A 93 -8.84 -6.46 10.16
N LYS A 94 -8.45 -5.32 10.73
CA LYS A 94 -8.23 -5.02 12.16
C LYS A 94 -8.98 -3.75 12.58
N THR A 95 -9.31 -2.87 11.64
CA THR A 95 -10.06 -1.63 11.84
C THR A 95 -11.40 -1.64 11.09
N ASP A 96 -12.25 -0.66 11.35
CA ASP A 96 -13.54 -0.53 10.64
C ASP A 96 -13.36 -0.21 9.15
N TYR A 97 -12.27 0.50 8.81
CA TYR A 97 -11.99 0.96 7.44
C TYR A 97 -10.56 0.63 7.02
N ALA A 98 -10.40 0.27 5.76
CA ALA A 98 -9.15 0.28 5.04
C ALA A 98 -9.28 1.15 3.80
N LEU A 99 -8.15 1.67 3.34
CA LEU A 99 -8.03 2.31 2.04
C LEU A 99 -7.21 1.42 1.14
N ARG A 100 -7.73 1.13 -0.06
CA ARG A 100 -6.91 0.62 -1.16
C ARG A 100 -6.54 1.77 -2.05
N ILE A 101 -5.25 2.07 -2.17
CA ILE A 101 -4.72 3.16 -2.96
C ILE A 101 -4.21 2.62 -4.29
N PHE A 102 -4.39 3.40 -5.34
CA PHE A 102 -3.86 3.13 -6.67
C PHE A 102 -3.10 4.36 -7.17
N HIS A 103 -2.00 4.13 -7.87
CA HIS A 103 -1.25 5.17 -8.56
C HIS A 103 -0.97 4.73 -10.00
N GLU A 104 -1.57 5.40 -10.98
CA GLU A 104 -1.31 5.13 -12.40
C GLU A 104 0.04 5.75 -12.82
N LEU A 105 0.97 4.92 -13.26
CA LEU A 105 2.30 5.37 -13.71
C LEU A 105 2.38 5.47 -15.25
N SER A 106 1.60 4.64 -15.95
CA SER A 106 1.41 4.69 -17.41
C SER A 106 0.17 3.88 -17.81
N ILE A 107 -0.11 3.78 -19.12
CA ILE A 107 -1.27 3.04 -19.68
C ILE A 107 -1.35 1.59 -19.19
N ALA A 108 -0.21 0.93 -18.94
CA ALA A 108 -0.16 -0.49 -18.55
C ALA A 108 0.62 -0.74 -17.25
N ALA A 109 0.95 0.31 -16.50
CA ALA A 109 1.70 0.20 -15.25
C ALA A 109 1.05 1.05 -14.16
N GLY A 110 0.90 0.48 -12.99
CA GLY A 110 0.42 1.20 -11.82
C GLY A 110 0.85 0.50 -10.55
N PHE A 111 0.88 1.27 -9.48
CA PHE A 111 1.02 0.73 -8.15
C PHE A 111 -0.32 0.61 -7.46
N TRP A 112 -0.43 -0.33 -6.54
CA TRP A 112 -1.56 -0.47 -5.66
C TRP A 112 -1.11 -0.99 -4.29
N GLY A 113 -1.92 -0.74 -3.27
CA GLY A 113 -1.73 -1.34 -1.95
C GLY A 113 -2.93 -1.04 -1.07
N GLU A 114 -3.05 -1.77 0.03
CA GLU A 114 -4.17 -1.64 0.95
C GLU A 114 -3.66 -1.54 2.39
N GLY A 115 -4.28 -0.66 3.17
CA GLY A 115 -3.95 -0.46 4.56
C GLY A 115 -5.15 -0.09 5.41
N ASP A 116 -5.26 -0.75 6.55
CA ASP A 116 -6.19 -0.41 7.63
C ASP A 116 -5.93 1.00 8.17
N VAL A 117 -7.00 1.78 8.33
CA VAL A 117 -6.95 3.13 8.91
C VAL A 117 -7.62 3.11 10.28
N PRO A 118 -6.87 3.22 11.39
CA PRO A 118 -7.45 3.31 12.72
C PRO A 118 -8.31 4.57 12.84
N SER A 119 -9.56 4.41 13.25
CA SER A 119 -10.50 5.52 13.40
C SER A 119 -11.32 5.41 14.67
N TYR A 120 -11.69 6.55 15.24
CA TYR A 120 -12.64 6.64 16.34
C TYR A 120 -13.92 7.35 15.87
N CYS A 121 -15.06 6.70 16.10
CA CYS A 121 -16.38 7.22 15.71
C CYS A 121 -17.07 7.92 16.88
N HIS A 122 -17.60 9.11 16.60
CA HIS A 122 -18.40 9.89 17.54
C HIS A 122 -19.59 10.55 16.84
N THR A 123 -20.51 11.11 17.64
CA THR A 123 -21.65 11.86 17.12
C THR A 123 -21.18 13.07 16.31
N GLY A 124 -21.65 13.18 15.06
CA GLY A 124 -21.37 14.27 14.12
C GLY A 124 -22.43 15.39 14.13
N GLY A 125 -23.45 15.27 14.97
CA GLY A 125 -24.61 16.17 15.03
C GLY A 125 -25.79 15.65 14.20
N LEU A 126 -27.02 16.02 14.58
CA LEU A 126 -28.26 15.64 13.88
C LEU A 126 -28.40 14.12 13.65
N GLY A 127 -27.92 13.30 14.58
CA GLY A 127 -27.94 11.83 14.48
C GLY A 127 -26.94 11.22 13.49
N GLN A 128 -26.04 12.03 12.90
CA GLN A 128 -24.95 11.55 12.08
C GLN A 128 -23.79 11.01 12.94
N ILE A 129 -22.99 10.14 12.34
CA ILE A 129 -21.74 9.64 12.94
C ILE A 129 -20.57 10.09 12.09
N THR A 130 -19.53 10.57 12.73
CA THR A 130 -18.25 10.90 12.10
C THR A 130 -17.17 10.02 12.72
N CYS A 131 -16.42 9.33 11.89
CA CYS A 131 -15.24 8.54 12.28
C CYS A 131 -13.99 9.26 11.79
N ASN A 132 -13.10 9.64 12.70
CA ASN A 132 -11.86 10.34 12.36
C ASN A 132 -10.65 9.44 12.66
N GLN A 133 -9.59 9.61 11.88
CA GLN A 133 -8.31 8.92 12.08
C GLN A 133 -7.77 9.18 13.48
N VAL A 134 -7.21 8.14 14.08
CA VAL A 134 -6.53 8.21 15.39
C VAL A 134 -5.13 7.62 15.29
N GLY A 135 -4.24 8.04 16.18
CA GLY A 135 -2.84 7.58 16.19
C GLY A 135 -1.92 8.28 15.18
N GLY A 136 -2.43 9.30 14.47
CA GLY A 136 -1.66 10.08 13.49
C GLY A 136 -1.61 9.46 12.09
N PRO A 137 -0.84 10.05 11.17
CA PRO A 137 -0.72 9.56 9.80
C PRO A 137 -0.20 8.13 9.74
N ILE A 138 -0.74 7.34 8.81
CA ILE A 138 -0.25 5.99 8.52
C ILE A 138 0.48 5.96 7.18
N VAL A 139 1.26 4.90 6.94
CA VAL A 139 1.90 4.64 5.65
C VAL A 139 1.31 3.37 5.05
N ILE A 140 0.85 3.46 3.81
CA ILE A 140 0.46 2.34 2.97
C ILE A 140 1.54 2.18 1.92
N ASN A 141 2.18 1.01 1.89
CA ASN A 141 3.11 0.67 0.82
C ASN A 141 2.31 0.20 -0.40
N ILE A 142 2.59 0.78 -1.57
CA ILE A 142 1.98 0.39 -2.83
C ILE A 142 3.05 -0.11 -3.81
N ASP A 143 2.74 -1.13 -4.59
CA ASP A 143 3.70 -1.76 -5.51
C ASP A 143 3.03 -2.29 -6.79
N ALA A 144 3.83 -2.90 -7.66
CA ALA A 144 3.41 -3.40 -8.97
C ALA A 144 2.83 -4.83 -8.96
N THR A 145 2.54 -5.46 -7.82
CA THR A 145 2.16 -6.91 -7.80
C THR A 145 0.76 -7.21 -8.37
N GLY A 146 0.02 -6.20 -8.81
CA GLY A 146 -1.36 -6.32 -9.28
C GLY A 146 -2.36 -6.54 -8.13
N PRO A 147 -3.53 -5.86 -8.13
CA PRO A 147 -4.51 -6.01 -7.07
C PRO A 147 -5.16 -7.40 -7.07
N PRO A 148 -5.63 -7.91 -5.92
CA PRO A 148 -6.37 -9.16 -5.84
C PRO A 148 -7.59 -9.11 -6.75
N ILE A 149 -7.88 -10.23 -7.40
CA ILE A 149 -8.97 -10.35 -8.38
C ILE A 149 -10.36 -10.33 -7.71
N ASN A 150 -10.41 -10.39 -6.37
CA ASN A 150 -11.63 -10.31 -5.58
C ASN A 150 -11.66 -9.03 -4.74
N PRO A 151 -12.82 -8.35 -4.65
CA PRO A 151 -13.01 -7.20 -3.76
C PRO A 151 -12.82 -7.62 -2.30
#